data_AF-A0A534UDZ1-F1
#
_entry.id   AF-A0A534UDZ1-F1
#
_cell.length_a   1.000
_cell.length_b   1.000
_cell.length_c   1.000
_cell.angle_alpha   90.00
_cell.angle_beta   90.00
_cell.angle_gamma   90.00
#
_symmetry.space_group_name_H-M   'P 1'
#
loop_
_entity.id
_entity.type
_entity.pdbx_description
1 polymer ?
#
loop_
_entity_poly.entity_id
_entity_poly.type
_entity_poly.pdbx_seq_one_letter_code
_entity_poly.pdbx_strand_id
1 'polypeptide(L)'
;MADSDWGCPTPLEDIAGEIAIVGVGESAHTRASGRSPKEIAAEAVERALADAGLPPSAIDGLMYAPFMGGQFDAAAFHAHFRTSHDLWVSERGGGMVWAGTAPYDAALAIRAGQARYVLNVFSVAWATQRAEMVGGPGQVHAEDLVKQNIEVPFGWFPQPVYFATIARRHMHEFGTTAAQLGAIAVACRRHATLTPAAVMHDRPLTLADYLA
;
A
#
# COMPACT_ATOMS: atom_id res chain seq x y z
N MET A 1 5.13 -24.79 22.69
CA MET A 1 4.84 -23.90 21.55
C MET A 1 3.66 -23.07 22.00
N ALA A 2 3.88 -21.79 22.30
CA ALA A 2 2.84 -20.93 22.83
C ALA A 2 1.67 -20.85 21.83
N ASP A 3 0.45 -20.82 22.37
CA ASP A 3 -0.81 -20.65 21.67
C ASP A 3 -0.76 -19.42 20.75
N SER A 4 -0.36 -19.61 19.49
CA SER A 4 -0.69 -18.64 18.44
C SER A 4 -2.13 -18.93 18.04
N ASP A 5 -3.08 -18.30 18.73
CA ASP A 5 -4.47 -18.24 18.29
C ASP A 5 -4.51 -17.49 16.95
N TRP A 6 -4.63 -18.24 15.86
CA TRP A 6 -4.70 -17.67 14.51
C TRP A 6 -6.00 -16.89 14.38
N GLY A 7 -5.94 -15.57 14.55
CA GLY A 7 -7.09 -14.69 14.29
C GLY A 7 -7.26 -13.51 15.24
N CYS A 8 -6.53 -13.46 16.35
CA CYS A 8 -6.56 -12.32 17.27
C CYS A 8 -5.38 -11.37 16.99
N PRO A 9 -5.63 -10.07 16.75
CA PRO A 9 -4.54 -9.11 16.59
C PRO A 9 -3.76 -9.01 17.91
N THR A 10 -2.43 -9.06 17.83
CA THR A 10 -1.59 -8.70 18.98
C THR A 10 -1.76 -7.21 19.24
N PRO A 11 -2.21 -6.79 20.43
CA PRO A 11 -2.33 -5.38 20.76
C PRO A 11 -0.93 -4.74 20.74
N LEU A 12 -0.82 -3.63 20.03
CA LEU A 12 0.36 -2.76 20.10
C LEU A 12 0.23 -1.84 21.32
N GLU A 13 1.36 -1.38 21.85
CA GLU A 13 1.38 -0.31 22.86
C GLU A 13 0.69 0.93 22.30
N ASP A 14 -0.06 1.64 23.14
CA ASP A 14 -0.71 2.89 22.76
C ASP A 14 0.33 4.00 22.61
N ILE A 15 0.39 4.57 21.42
CA ILE A 15 1.30 5.67 21.04
C ILE A 15 0.55 6.98 20.76
N ALA A 16 -0.72 7.08 21.19
CA ALA A 16 -1.55 8.26 20.94
C ALA A 16 -0.87 9.53 21.46
N GLY A 17 -0.73 10.52 20.57
CA GLY A 17 -0.11 11.81 20.88
C GLY A 17 1.41 11.83 20.84
N GLU A 18 2.09 10.71 20.59
CA GLU A 18 3.56 10.66 20.50
C GLU A 18 4.09 11.12 19.13
N ILE A 19 3.29 11.00 18.08
CA ILE A 19 3.67 11.33 16.71
C ILE A 19 2.60 12.18 16.02
N ALA A 20 3.02 12.90 14.98
CA ALA A 20 2.14 13.68 14.12
C ALA A 20 2.50 13.42 12.65
N ILE A 21 1.47 13.31 11.80
CA ILE A 21 1.63 13.34 10.35
C ILE A 21 1.67 14.81 9.95
N VAL A 22 2.84 15.29 9.55
CA VAL A 22 3.08 16.72 9.23
C VAL A 22 3.01 17.04 7.74
N GLY A 23 2.98 16.03 6.87
CA GLY A 23 2.76 16.23 5.44
C GLY A 23 2.35 14.95 4.74
N VAL A 24 1.57 15.10 3.67
CA VAL A 24 1.11 14.00 2.82
C VAL A 24 1.36 14.31 1.34
N GLY A 25 1.66 13.29 0.56
CA GLY A 25 1.94 13.46 -0.86
C GLY A 25 1.53 12.23 -1.64
N GLU A 26 0.77 12.46 -2.71
CA GLU A 26 0.35 11.42 -3.65
C GLU A 26 0.93 11.75 -5.02
N SER A 27 1.35 10.71 -5.76
CA SER A 27 1.72 10.84 -7.16
C SER A 27 0.48 10.97 -8.05
N ALA A 28 0.64 11.36 -9.32
CA ALA A 28 -0.48 11.37 -10.25
C ALA A 28 -1.09 9.97 -10.44
N HIS A 29 -2.37 9.81 -10.11
CA HIS A 29 -3.10 8.56 -10.33
C HIS A 29 -3.33 8.33 -11.83
N THR A 30 -2.67 7.31 -12.36
CA THR A 30 -2.75 6.95 -13.78
C THR A 30 -2.91 5.45 -13.92
N ARG A 31 -3.27 4.99 -15.12
CA ARG A 31 -3.27 3.55 -15.43
C ARG A 31 -1.84 3.11 -15.76
N ALA A 32 -1.42 3.23 -17.01
CA ALA A 32 -0.05 2.91 -17.44
C ALA A 32 0.71 4.23 -17.66
N SER A 33 1.42 4.71 -16.64
CA SER A 33 2.20 5.96 -16.71
C SER A 33 3.46 5.86 -17.55
N GLY A 34 3.95 4.65 -17.82
CA GLY A 34 5.31 4.45 -18.37
C GLY A 34 6.43 4.69 -17.36
N ARG A 35 6.11 5.14 -16.15
CA ARG A 35 7.08 5.46 -15.09
C ARG A 35 7.42 4.23 -14.26
N SER A 36 8.65 4.20 -13.77
CA SER A 36 9.11 3.24 -12.77
C SER A 36 8.50 3.54 -11.39
N PRO A 37 8.45 2.54 -10.48
CA PRO A 37 7.98 2.78 -9.11
C PRO A 37 8.81 3.86 -8.40
N LYS A 38 10.14 3.91 -8.58
CA LYS A 38 11.00 4.96 -8.02
C LYS A 38 10.60 6.37 -8.46
N GLU A 39 10.30 6.57 -9.75
CA GLU A 39 9.85 7.88 -10.25
C GLU A 39 8.48 8.27 -9.69
N ILE A 40 7.57 7.30 -9.53
CA ILE A 40 6.25 7.50 -8.93
C ILE A 40 6.40 7.89 -7.45
N ALA A 41 7.24 7.17 -6.71
CA ALA A 41 7.55 7.49 -5.32
C ALA A 41 8.20 8.87 -5.16
N ALA A 42 9.17 9.21 -6.01
CA ALA A 42 9.85 10.50 -5.95
C ALA A 42 8.88 11.69 -5.98
N GLU A 43 7.92 11.68 -6.90
CA GLU A 43 6.88 12.73 -6.99
C GLU A 43 6.00 12.79 -5.72
N ALA A 44 5.63 11.63 -5.17
CA ALA A 44 4.86 11.57 -3.92
C ALA A 44 5.68 12.13 -2.74
N VAL A 45 6.96 11.78 -2.65
CA VAL A 45 7.86 12.28 -1.60
C VAL A 45 8.08 13.78 -1.72
N GLU A 46 8.33 14.30 -2.93
CA GLU A 46 8.46 15.75 -3.16
C GLU A 46 7.24 16.53 -2.69
N ARG A 47 6.03 16.01 -2.96
CA ARG A 47 4.78 16.62 -2.52
C ARG A 47 4.60 16.53 -1.00
N ALA A 48 4.93 15.40 -0.39
CA ALA A 48 4.86 15.24 1.06
C ALA A 48 5.83 16.18 1.79
N LEU A 49 7.05 16.35 1.26
CA LEU A 49 8.03 17.30 1.79
C LEU A 49 7.56 18.75 1.65
N ALA A 50 6.97 19.09 0.49
CA ALA A 50 6.42 20.42 0.25
C ALA A 50 5.24 20.74 1.20
N ASP A 51 4.34 19.79 1.41
CA ASP A 51 3.20 19.91 2.34
C ASP A 51 3.67 20.07 3.80
N ALA A 52 4.72 19.33 4.19
CA ALA A 52 5.35 19.46 5.51
C ALA A 52 6.20 20.73 5.69
N GLY A 53 6.51 21.45 4.60
CA GLY A 53 7.47 22.55 4.63
C GLY A 53 8.89 22.13 5.04
N LEU A 54 9.27 20.87 4.77
CA LEU A 54 10.55 20.29 5.18
C LEU A 54 11.51 20.17 3.99
N PRO A 55 12.80 20.52 4.15
CA PRO A 55 13.80 20.17 3.16
C PRO A 55 14.10 18.66 3.22
N PRO A 56 14.53 18.02 2.12
CA PRO A 56 14.90 16.61 2.12
C PRO A 56 16.00 16.26 3.14
N SER A 57 16.90 17.20 3.42
CA SER A 57 17.97 17.02 4.42
C SER A 57 17.47 16.94 5.87
N ALA A 58 16.20 17.23 6.15
CA ALA A 58 15.62 17.09 7.48
C ALA A 58 15.11 15.67 7.77
N ILE A 59 14.89 14.85 6.74
CA ILE A 59 14.43 13.47 6.89
C ILE A 59 15.58 12.64 7.42
N ASP A 60 15.42 12.01 8.57
CA ASP A 60 16.40 11.13 9.21
C ASP A 60 15.85 9.72 9.45
N GLY A 61 14.63 9.43 9.00
CA GLY A 61 14.04 8.11 8.95
C GLY A 61 13.36 7.81 7.62
N LEU A 62 13.46 6.58 7.13
CA LEU A 62 12.81 6.10 5.91
C LEU A 62 12.16 4.73 6.16
N MET A 63 10.90 4.61 5.77
CA MET A 63 10.15 3.36 5.82
C MET A 63 9.58 3.02 4.46
N TYR A 64 9.80 1.77 4.03
CA TYR A 64 9.31 1.25 2.75
C TYR A 64 9.08 -0.26 2.83
N ALA A 65 8.58 -0.84 1.73
CA ALA A 65 8.23 -2.26 1.63
C ALA A 65 9.14 -2.98 0.61
N PRO A 66 10.22 -3.68 1.02
CA PRO A 66 11.27 -4.15 0.12
C PRO A 66 10.85 -5.31 -0.79
N PHE A 67 9.77 -6.03 -0.45
CA PHE A 67 9.31 -7.21 -1.20
C PHE A 67 8.74 -6.86 -2.59
N MET A 68 8.59 -5.57 -2.90
CA MET A 68 8.20 -5.10 -4.22
C MET A 68 9.41 -4.56 -4.98
N GLY A 69 9.62 -5.03 -6.21
CA GLY A 69 10.75 -4.55 -7.03
C GLY A 69 10.72 -3.04 -7.25
N GLY A 70 11.90 -2.41 -7.20
CA GLY A 70 12.09 -1.01 -7.59
C GLY A 70 11.56 0.03 -6.60
N GLN A 71 11.46 -0.27 -5.31
CA GLN A 71 11.04 0.71 -4.30
C GLN A 71 12.03 1.87 -4.11
N PHE A 72 11.52 2.93 -3.50
CA PHE A 72 12.27 4.12 -3.11
C PHE A 72 12.98 3.91 -1.78
N ASP A 73 14.08 3.16 -1.82
CA ASP A 73 14.97 2.87 -0.70
C ASP A 73 15.87 4.07 -0.34
N ALA A 74 16.72 3.92 0.69
CA ALA A 74 17.63 4.96 1.15
C ALA A 74 18.61 5.41 0.04
N ALA A 75 19.09 4.48 -0.77
CA ALA A 75 19.98 4.80 -1.89
C ALA A 75 19.26 5.65 -2.96
N ALA A 76 18.01 5.32 -3.28
CA ALA A 76 17.17 6.10 -4.18
C ALA A 76 16.87 7.50 -3.61
N PHE A 77 16.57 7.60 -2.31
CA PHE A 77 16.36 8.88 -1.63
C PHE A 77 17.59 9.79 -1.76
N HIS A 78 18.78 9.28 -1.41
CA HIS A 78 20.02 10.04 -1.50
C HIS A 78 20.38 10.41 -2.94
N ALA A 79 20.21 9.50 -3.89
CA ALA A 79 20.47 9.77 -5.30
C ALA A 79 19.53 10.84 -5.87
N HIS A 80 18.24 10.79 -5.52
CA HIS A 80 17.22 11.73 -5.99
C HIS A 80 17.42 13.13 -5.42
N PHE A 81 17.61 13.24 -4.10
CA PHE A 81 17.73 14.53 -3.41
C PHE A 81 19.17 15.04 -3.25
N ARG A 82 20.16 14.27 -3.69
CA ARG A 82 21.60 14.57 -3.57
C ARG A 82 22.02 14.84 -2.12
N THR A 83 21.55 13.98 -1.21
CA THR A 83 21.89 14.00 0.22
C THR A 83 22.80 12.82 0.57
N SER A 84 23.42 12.83 1.75
CA SER A 84 24.38 11.79 2.14
C SER A 84 24.51 11.61 3.66
N HIS A 85 23.45 11.87 4.41
CA HIS A 85 23.39 11.73 5.86
C HIS A 85 22.81 10.37 6.28
N ASP A 86 23.00 10.00 7.54
CA ASP A 86 22.46 8.74 8.06
C ASP A 86 20.92 8.77 8.10
N LEU A 87 20.32 7.66 7.70
CA LEU A 87 18.88 7.41 7.79
C LEU A 87 18.64 6.19 8.67
N TRP A 88 17.76 6.30 9.66
CA TRP A 88 17.11 5.13 10.23
C TRP A 88 16.21 4.50 9.17
N VAL A 89 16.34 3.19 8.93
CA VAL A 89 15.59 2.50 7.89
C VAL A 89 14.74 1.39 8.50
N SER A 90 13.47 1.35 8.12
CA SER A 90 12.58 0.23 8.42
C SER A 90 11.92 -0.33 7.16
N GLU A 91 11.97 -1.65 7.04
CA GLU A 91 11.28 -2.41 6.00
C GLU A 91 9.83 -2.75 6.38
N ARG A 92 9.33 -2.17 7.48
CA ARG A 92 7.97 -2.33 8.02
C ARG A 92 7.09 -1.11 7.73
N GLY A 93 7.34 -0.43 6.62
CA GLY A 93 6.54 0.69 6.15
C GLY A 93 5.96 0.47 4.74
N GLY A 94 5.75 1.58 4.05
CA GLY A 94 5.06 1.63 2.79
C GLY A 94 3.55 1.47 2.92
N GLY A 95 2.98 0.62 2.08
CA GLY A 95 1.54 0.47 1.87
C GLY A 95 0.99 -0.84 2.44
N MET A 96 -0.22 -1.21 2.03
CA MET A 96 -0.90 -2.45 2.44
C MET A 96 -1.02 -2.55 3.98
N VAL A 97 -0.66 -3.69 4.58
CA VAL A 97 -0.75 -3.90 6.03
C VAL A 97 0.15 -2.96 6.81
N TRP A 98 1.31 -2.61 6.25
CA TRP A 98 2.29 -1.77 6.92
C TRP A 98 1.87 -0.30 7.01
N ALA A 99 0.96 0.17 6.15
CA ALA A 99 0.40 1.52 6.30
C ALA A 99 -0.30 1.70 7.66
N GLY A 100 -0.90 0.63 8.20
CA GLY A 100 -1.54 0.65 9.52
C GLY A 100 -0.56 0.56 10.68
N THR A 101 0.60 -0.11 10.51
CA THR A 101 1.59 -0.31 11.57
C THR A 101 2.76 0.68 11.51
N ALA A 102 2.94 1.39 10.39
CA ALA A 102 4.04 2.34 10.21
C ALA A 102 4.08 3.45 11.28
N PRO A 103 2.94 4.04 11.70
CA PRO A 103 2.92 5.02 12.79
C PRO A 103 3.52 4.46 14.09
N TYR A 104 3.24 3.19 14.42
CA TYR A 104 3.77 2.53 15.62
C TYR A 104 5.30 2.38 15.56
N ASP A 105 5.82 1.86 14.45
CA ASP A 105 7.26 1.65 14.29
C ASP A 105 8.03 2.99 14.24
N ALA A 106 7.45 4.02 13.62
CA ALA A 106 7.98 5.38 13.65
C ALA A 106 8.01 5.98 15.07
N ALA A 107 6.97 5.76 15.89
CA ALA A 107 6.95 6.21 17.28
C ALA A 107 8.07 5.56 18.12
N LEU A 108 8.32 4.26 17.93
CA LEU A 108 9.42 3.57 18.60
C LEU A 108 10.79 4.16 18.20
N ALA A 109 11.00 4.44 16.91
CA ALA A 109 12.24 5.06 16.43
C ALA A 109 12.45 6.47 17.01
N ILE A 110 11.38 7.26 17.06
CA ILE A 110 11.40 8.62 17.63
C ILE A 110 11.67 8.58 19.14
N ARG A 111 11.01 7.68 19.89
CA ARG A 111 11.25 7.46 21.32
C ARG A 111 12.68 7.06 21.62
N ALA A 112 13.26 6.22 20.78
CA ALA A 112 14.64 5.78 20.91
C ALA A 112 15.67 6.84 20.47
N GLY A 113 15.23 7.99 19.95
CA GLY A 113 16.11 9.04 19.43
C GLY A 113 16.84 8.65 18.14
N GLN A 114 16.33 7.66 17.41
CA GLN A 114 16.94 7.15 16.17
C GLN A 114 16.55 7.99 14.95
N ALA A 115 15.39 8.65 15.00
CA ALA A 115 14.90 9.55 13.97
C ALA A 115 13.98 10.61 14.59
N ARG A 116 13.77 11.72 13.89
CA ARG A 116 12.82 12.78 14.23
C ARG A 116 11.77 12.98 13.13
N TYR A 117 12.17 12.86 11.87
CA TYR A 117 11.30 12.98 10.70
C TYR A 117 11.41 11.71 9.86
N VAL A 118 10.37 10.89 9.97
CA VAL A 118 10.30 9.59 9.30
C VAL A 118 9.42 9.69 8.06
N LEU A 119 9.98 9.36 6.90
CA LEU A 119 9.27 9.31 5.63
C LEU A 119 8.77 7.89 5.36
N ASN A 120 7.45 7.69 5.31
CA ASN A 120 6.83 6.42 4.90
C ASN A 120 6.41 6.48 3.43
N VAL A 121 6.98 5.64 2.57
CA VAL A 121 6.79 5.71 1.10
C VAL A 121 6.37 4.38 0.49
N PHE A 122 5.39 4.44 -0.41
CA PHE A 122 4.91 3.28 -1.17
C PHE A 122 4.58 3.64 -2.61
N SER A 123 5.00 2.79 -3.55
CA SER A 123 4.69 3.00 -4.96
C SER A 123 4.62 1.68 -5.74
N VAL A 124 3.77 1.66 -6.77
CA VAL A 124 3.62 0.52 -7.68
C VAL A 124 3.46 1.03 -9.10
N ALA A 125 4.00 0.29 -10.08
CA ALA A 125 3.87 0.58 -11.51
C ALA A 125 3.16 -0.55 -12.28
N TRP A 126 2.29 -1.30 -11.60
CA TRP A 126 1.74 -2.56 -12.09
C TRP A 126 0.96 -2.46 -13.41
N ALA A 127 0.24 -1.36 -13.63
CA ALA A 127 -0.49 -1.20 -14.88
C ALA A 127 0.41 -0.87 -16.08
N THR A 128 1.59 -0.26 -15.84
CA THR A 128 2.65 -0.15 -16.86
C THR A 128 3.28 -1.52 -17.14
N GLN A 129 3.59 -2.28 -16.09
CA GLN A 129 4.29 -3.57 -16.18
C GLN A 129 3.40 -4.71 -16.72
N ARG A 130 2.07 -4.52 -16.72
CA ARG A 130 1.09 -5.53 -17.15
C ARG A 130 1.37 -6.10 -18.54
N ALA A 131 1.78 -5.27 -19.50
CA ALA A 131 2.01 -5.70 -20.88
C ALA A 131 3.21 -6.66 -21.01
N GLU A 132 4.17 -6.54 -20.12
CA GLU A 132 5.38 -7.38 -20.06
C GLU A 132 5.16 -8.66 -19.24
N MET A 133 3.96 -8.84 -18.66
CA MET A 133 3.64 -9.94 -17.73
C MET A 133 4.59 -10.00 -16.52
N VAL A 134 5.24 -8.88 -16.22
CA VAL A 134 6.07 -8.68 -15.04
C VAL A 134 5.39 -7.69 -14.10
N GLY A 135 5.88 -7.64 -12.87
CA GLY A 135 5.28 -6.95 -11.77
C GLY A 135 3.88 -7.46 -11.42
N GLY A 136 3.22 -6.69 -10.58
CA GLY A 136 1.83 -6.96 -10.22
C GLY A 136 1.67 -7.90 -9.03
N PRO A 137 0.44 -7.94 -8.49
CA PRO A 137 0.08 -8.89 -7.45
C PRO A 137 0.28 -10.35 -7.91
N GLY A 138 0.19 -10.60 -9.22
CA GLY A 138 0.37 -11.92 -9.83
C GLY A 138 1.80 -12.47 -9.70
N GLN A 139 2.81 -11.66 -10.03
CA GLN A 139 4.21 -12.09 -9.89
C GLN A 139 4.57 -12.41 -8.43
N VAL A 140 4.14 -11.55 -7.49
CA VAL A 140 4.40 -11.74 -6.05
C VAL A 140 3.89 -13.10 -5.56
N HIS A 141 2.71 -13.53 -6.01
CA HIS A 141 2.19 -14.87 -5.66
C HIS A 141 2.81 -16.00 -6.46
N ALA A 142 3.21 -15.74 -7.70
CA ALA A 142 3.91 -16.72 -8.51
C ALA A 142 5.31 -17.02 -7.98
N GLU A 143 5.94 -16.14 -7.20
CA GLU A 143 7.27 -16.35 -6.59
C GLU A 143 7.22 -17.04 -5.22
N ASP A 144 6.05 -17.09 -4.57
CA ASP A 144 5.88 -17.75 -3.29
C ASP A 144 5.87 -19.28 -3.46
N LEU A 145 6.85 -19.96 -2.84
CA LEU A 145 7.03 -21.41 -2.98
C LEU A 145 5.81 -22.21 -2.51
N VAL A 146 5.12 -21.78 -1.45
CA VAL A 146 3.93 -22.49 -0.97
C VAL A 146 2.86 -22.40 -2.04
N LYS A 147 2.58 -21.19 -2.52
CA LYS A 147 1.56 -20.95 -3.55
C LYS A 147 1.89 -21.67 -4.86
N GLN A 148 3.14 -21.65 -5.30
CA GLN A 148 3.59 -22.37 -6.50
C GLN A 148 3.29 -23.86 -6.45
N ASN A 149 3.36 -24.49 -5.27
CA ASN A 149 3.20 -25.93 -5.13
C ASN A 149 1.76 -26.36 -4.81
N ILE A 150 0.99 -25.54 -4.10
CA ILE A 150 -0.33 -25.97 -3.58
C ILE A 150 -1.51 -25.14 -4.08
N GLU A 151 -1.26 -23.97 -4.69
CA GLU A 151 -2.32 -23.08 -5.15
C GLU A 151 -2.33 -22.98 -6.68
N VAL A 152 -1.22 -22.54 -7.26
CA VAL A 152 -1.07 -22.28 -8.70
C VAL A 152 -1.42 -23.49 -9.56
N PRO A 153 -0.98 -24.75 -9.25
CA PRO A 153 -1.29 -25.92 -10.07
C PRO A 153 -2.79 -26.25 -10.13
N PHE A 154 -3.57 -25.79 -9.15
CA PHE A 154 -5.01 -26.01 -9.07
C PHE A 154 -5.82 -24.82 -9.59
N GLY A 155 -5.16 -23.83 -10.20
CA GLY A 155 -5.80 -22.60 -10.67
C GLY A 155 -6.24 -21.66 -9.54
N TRP A 156 -5.70 -21.85 -8.33
CA TRP A 156 -6.00 -21.00 -7.17
C TRP A 156 -5.15 -19.73 -7.20
N PHE A 157 -5.37 -18.92 -8.24
CA PHE A 157 -4.61 -17.70 -8.55
C PHE A 157 -5.35 -16.91 -9.65
N PRO A 158 -5.37 -15.55 -9.66
CA PRO A 158 -4.71 -14.61 -8.74
C PRO A 158 -5.58 -14.19 -7.54
N GLN A 159 -5.16 -13.15 -6.79
CA GLN A 159 -5.81 -12.63 -5.56
C GLN A 159 -7.36 -12.59 -5.57
N PRO A 160 -8.03 -12.17 -6.66
CA PRO A 160 -9.49 -12.16 -6.69
C PRO A 160 -10.13 -13.52 -6.38
N VAL A 161 -9.45 -14.63 -6.71
CA VAL A 161 -9.93 -15.99 -6.39
C VAL A 161 -10.00 -16.22 -4.87
N TYR A 162 -9.01 -15.73 -4.12
CA TYR A 162 -9.02 -15.83 -2.65
C TYR A 162 -10.18 -15.03 -2.05
N PHE A 163 -10.37 -13.78 -2.49
CA PHE A 163 -11.47 -12.95 -2.00
C PHE A 163 -12.84 -13.47 -2.43
N ALA A 164 -12.94 -14.07 -3.62
CA ALA A 164 -14.19 -14.67 -4.10
C ALA A 164 -14.64 -15.84 -3.20
N THR A 165 -13.72 -16.65 -2.71
CA THR A 165 -14.07 -17.79 -1.84
C THR A 165 -14.36 -17.37 -0.41
N ILE A 166 -13.67 -16.35 0.11
CA ILE A 166 -14.04 -15.67 1.36
C ILE A 166 -15.46 -15.09 1.25
N ALA A 167 -15.74 -14.35 0.17
CA ALA A 167 -17.07 -13.79 -0.08
C ALA A 167 -18.12 -14.90 -0.17
N ARG A 168 -17.86 -15.97 -0.92
CA ARG A 168 -18.80 -17.10 -1.07
C ARG A 168 -19.08 -17.79 0.26
N ARG A 169 -18.06 -17.98 1.10
CA ARG A 169 -18.22 -18.56 2.44
C ARG A 169 -19.05 -17.65 3.33
N HIS A 170 -18.79 -16.34 3.32
CA HIS A 170 -19.56 -15.36 4.07
C HIS A 170 -21.03 -15.30 3.61
N MET A 171 -21.30 -15.40 2.31
CA MET A 171 -22.66 -15.52 1.78
C MET A 171 -23.37 -16.79 2.26
N HIS A 172 -22.64 -17.90 2.36
CA HIS A 172 -23.20 -19.17 2.85
C HIS A 172 -23.51 -19.14 4.35
N GLU A 173 -22.59 -18.59 5.16
CA GLU A 173 -22.73 -18.57 6.63
C GLU A 173 -23.71 -17.49 7.12
N PHE A 174 -23.67 -16.31 6.52
CA PHE A 174 -24.38 -15.13 7.03
C PHE A 174 -25.47 -14.62 6.09
N GLY A 175 -25.71 -15.29 4.95
CA GLY A 175 -26.75 -14.89 4.00
C GLY A 175 -26.45 -13.57 3.27
N THR A 176 -25.20 -13.12 3.24
CA THR A 176 -24.82 -11.92 2.48
C THR A 176 -25.19 -12.06 1.01
N THR A 177 -25.71 -10.99 0.43
CA THR A 177 -26.18 -10.95 -0.96
C THR A 177 -25.19 -10.24 -1.87
N ALA A 178 -25.22 -10.55 -3.16
CA ALA A 178 -24.45 -9.82 -4.16
C ALA A 178 -24.78 -8.31 -4.16
N ALA A 179 -26.03 -7.95 -3.88
CA ALA A 179 -26.45 -6.56 -3.75
C ALA A 179 -25.76 -5.83 -2.59
N GLN A 180 -25.57 -6.48 -1.44
CA GLN A 180 -24.85 -5.90 -0.30
C GLN A 180 -23.37 -5.69 -0.59
N LEU A 181 -22.71 -6.64 -1.28
CA LEU A 181 -21.33 -6.46 -1.74
C LEU A 181 -21.24 -5.36 -2.82
N GLY A 182 -22.21 -5.31 -3.73
CA GLY A 182 -22.34 -4.29 -4.77
C GLY A 182 -22.51 -2.88 -4.21
N ALA A 183 -23.21 -2.72 -3.08
CA ALA A 183 -23.36 -1.44 -2.41
C ALA A 183 -22.00 -0.82 -2.01
N ILE A 184 -21.00 -1.64 -1.66
CA ILE A 184 -19.64 -1.19 -1.38
C ILE A 184 -18.99 -0.62 -2.66
N ALA A 185 -19.08 -1.35 -3.77
CA ALA A 185 -18.52 -0.90 -5.06
C ALA A 185 -19.17 0.41 -5.56
N VAL A 186 -20.50 0.52 -5.42
CA VAL A 186 -21.26 1.73 -5.76
C VAL A 186 -20.84 2.91 -4.88
N ALA A 187 -20.70 2.70 -3.55
CA ALA A 187 -20.24 3.74 -2.64
C ALA A 187 -18.82 4.22 -2.97
N CYS A 188 -17.88 3.30 -3.21
CA CYS A 188 -16.53 3.66 -3.65
C CYS A 188 -16.54 4.41 -4.98
N ARG A 189 -17.44 4.06 -5.91
CA ARG A 189 -17.53 4.79 -7.18
C ARG A 189 -18.10 6.18 -7.03
N ARG A 190 -19.11 6.35 -6.17
CA ARG A 190 -19.64 7.68 -5.83
C ARG A 190 -18.60 8.56 -5.19
N HIS A 191 -17.72 8.04 -4.32
CA HIS A 191 -16.64 8.85 -3.77
C HIS A 191 -15.58 9.18 -4.84
N ALA A 192 -15.26 8.25 -5.74
CA ALA A 192 -14.35 8.52 -6.85
C ALA A 192 -14.86 9.68 -7.75
N THR A 193 -16.17 9.78 -8.01
CA THR A 193 -16.75 10.89 -8.79
C THR A 193 -16.67 12.25 -8.08
N LEU A 194 -16.32 12.28 -6.79
CA LEU A 194 -16.12 13.51 -6.02
C LEU A 194 -14.63 13.86 -5.85
N THR A 195 -13.73 13.00 -6.35
CA THR A 195 -12.28 13.15 -6.21
C THR A 195 -11.67 13.39 -7.60
N PRO A 196 -11.34 14.64 -7.97
CA PRO A 196 -10.90 14.98 -9.33
C PRO A 196 -9.74 14.12 -9.88
N ALA A 197 -8.84 13.69 -9.01
CA ALA A 197 -7.68 12.87 -9.38
C ALA A 197 -7.99 11.36 -9.48
N ALA A 198 -9.21 10.90 -9.19
CA ALA A 198 -9.52 9.47 -9.19
C ALA A 198 -9.56 8.89 -10.61
N VAL A 199 -8.95 7.73 -10.82
CA VAL A 199 -8.93 7.01 -12.14
C VAL A 199 -10.32 6.69 -12.68
N MET A 200 -11.33 6.63 -11.80
CA MET A 200 -12.72 6.35 -12.12
C MET A 200 -13.65 7.56 -11.91
N HIS A 201 -13.10 8.78 -11.88
CA HIS A 201 -13.85 10.01 -11.62
C HIS A 201 -15.09 10.14 -12.50
N ASP A 202 -14.95 10.01 -13.82
CA ASP A 202 -16.07 10.20 -14.77
C ASP A 202 -16.87 8.92 -15.05
N ARG A 203 -16.83 7.92 -14.15
CA ARG A 203 -17.40 6.58 -14.40
C ARG A 203 -18.37 6.18 -13.30
N PRO A 204 -19.55 6.81 -13.17
CA PRO A 204 -20.54 6.38 -12.18
C PRO A 204 -20.89 4.90 -12.34
N LEU A 205 -21.31 4.27 -11.25
CA LEU A 205 -21.73 2.87 -11.21
C LEU A 205 -23.02 2.77 -10.41
N THR A 206 -24.09 2.28 -11.02
CA THR A 206 -25.32 1.94 -10.30
C THR A 206 -25.28 0.50 -9.81
N LEU A 207 -26.18 0.16 -8.88
CA LEU A 207 -26.31 -1.23 -8.44
C LEU A 207 -26.79 -2.15 -9.57
N ALA A 208 -27.62 -1.64 -10.48
CA ALA A 208 -28.07 -2.40 -11.65
C ALA A 208 -26.89 -2.70 -12.58
N ASP A 209 -26.01 -1.72 -12.83
CA ASP A 209 -24.79 -1.93 -13.64
C ASP A 209 -23.84 -2.94 -13.00
N TYR A 210 -23.78 -3.00 -11.66
CA TYR A 210 -22.96 -3.96 -10.94
C TYR A 210 -23.50 -5.39 -11.00
N LEU A 211 -24.83 -5.55 -11.05
CA LEU A 211 -25.51 -6.86 -11.05
C LEU A 211 -25.73 -7.43 -12.46
N ALA A 212 -25.46 -6.66 -13.50
CA ALA A 212 -25.56 -7.06 -14.90
C ALA A 212 -24.33 -7.85 -15.36
#